data_AF-A0A1I2TU65-F1
#
_entry.id   AF-A0A1I2TU65-F1
#
_cell.length_a   1.000
_cell.length_b   1.000
_cell.length_c   1.000
_cell.angle_alpha   90.00
_cell.angle_beta   90.00
_cell.angle_gamma   90.00
#
_symmetry.space_group_name_H-M   'P 1'
#
loop_
_entity.id
_entity.type
_entity.pdbx_description
1 polymer ?
#
loop_
_entity_poly.entity_id
_entity_poly.type
_entity_poly.pdbx_seq_one_letter_code
_entity_poly.pdbx_strand_id
1 'polypeptide(L)'
;MGKKCNKVSVSLTLNRYVNSNCFLELLDDMKNKLSDYNQSYAMIFSEDYDDPYDEFYFGENVICFFSGLGYDDVEDIIGYEEFYKYLVPACEFYVERRHPEHKKKVKRKLKEIRKAYGLKNSPRRQKHIGGLKICFFKKERKRT
;
A
#
# COMPACT_ATOMS: atom_id res chain seq x y z
N MET A 1 -25.16 1.87 -0.90
CA MET A 1 -24.34 1.90 0.33
C MET A 1 -22.98 1.27 0.00
N GLY A 2 -21.92 2.09 -0.11
CA GLY A 2 -20.58 1.59 -0.43
C GLY A 2 -19.99 0.86 0.78
N LYS A 3 -19.52 -0.38 0.60
CA LYS A 3 -18.79 -1.13 1.65
C LYS A 3 -17.65 -0.26 2.18
N LYS A 4 -17.74 0.17 3.45
CA LYS A 4 -16.58 0.70 4.20
C LYS A 4 -15.53 -0.42 4.18
N CYS A 5 -14.39 -0.18 3.54
CA CYS A 5 -13.23 -1.05 3.70
C CYS A 5 -12.76 -0.90 5.14
N ASN A 6 -13.03 -1.90 5.98
CA ASN A 6 -12.79 -1.86 7.42
C ASN A 6 -11.31 -2.16 7.75
N LYS A 7 -10.39 -1.58 6.99
CA LYS A 7 -8.93 -1.76 7.11
C LYS A 7 -8.32 -0.54 7.79
N VAL A 8 -8.61 -0.42 9.08
CA VAL A 8 -8.29 0.75 9.91
C VAL A 8 -6.78 0.89 10.07
N SER A 9 -6.06 -0.18 10.40
CA SER A 9 -4.62 -0.16 10.65
C SER A 9 -3.82 0.18 9.41
N VAL A 10 -4.25 -0.34 8.25
CA VAL A 10 -3.67 0.04 6.94
C VAL A 10 -3.77 1.55 6.72
N SER A 11 -4.97 2.10 6.96
CA SER A 11 -5.23 3.52 6.72
C SER A 11 -4.47 4.42 7.68
N LEU A 12 -4.42 4.05 8.96
CA LEU A 12 -3.70 4.79 9.99
C LEU A 12 -2.19 4.77 9.75
N THR A 13 -1.62 3.60 9.48
CA THR A 13 -0.17 3.43 9.24
C THR A 13 0.27 4.21 8.01
N LEU A 14 -0.44 4.07 6.88
CA LEU A 14 -0.13 4.83 5.68
C LEU A 14 -0.29 6.34 5.89
N ASN A 15 -1.27 6.78 6.69
CA ASN A 15 -1.42 8.19 7.05
C ASN A 15 -0.20 8.71 7.81
N ARG A 16 0.34 7.94 8.76
CA ARG A 16 1.58 8.31 9.47
C ARG A 16 2.77 8.38 8.53
N TYR A 17 2.92 7.38 7.66
CA TYR A 17 4.00 7.35 6.67
C TYR A 17 3.98 8.52 5.70
N VAL A 18 2.83 8.86 5.09
CA VAL A 18 2.76 10.00 4.14
C VAL A 18 3.00 11.35 4.81
N ASN A 19 2.79 11.45 6.13
CA ASN A 19 3.05 12.66 6.90
C ASN A 19 4.45 12.69 7.53
N SER A 20 5.24 11.63 7.34
CA SER A 20 6.62 11.56 7.78
C SER A 20 7.57 12.24 6.80
N ASN A 21 8.75 12.64 7.29
CA ASN A 21 9.82 13.19 6.44
C ASN A 21 10.57 12.09 5.66
N CYS A 22 10.36 10.81 5.99
CA CYS A 22 11.05 9.67 5.40
C CYS A 22 10.18 8.87 4.41
N PHE A 23 9.02 9.38 3.98
CA PHE A 23 8.10 8.61 3.12
C PHE A 23 8.75 8.03 1.85
N LEU A 24 9.70 8.74 1.23
CA LEU A 24 10.41 8.22 0.06
C LEU A 24 11.34 7.06 0.37
N GLU A 25 11.93 7.03 1.57
CA GLU A 25 12.77 5.93 2.07
C GLU A 25 11.89 4.73 2.38
N LEU A 26 10.76 4.96 3.05
CA LEU A 26 9.75 3.92 3.30
C LEU A 26 9.24 3.26 2.00
N LEU A 27 9.16 4.00 0.89
CA LEU A 27 8.85 3.40 -0.42
C LEU A 27 9.97 2.49 -0.96
N ASP A 28 11.25 2.76 -0.62
CA ASP A 28 12.34 1.82 -0.91
C ASP A 28 12.28 0.58 -0.02
N ASP A 29 11.94 0.76 1.26
CA ASP A 29 11.77 -0.35 2.21
C ASP A 29 10.64 -1.27 1.78
N MET A 30 9.47 -0.69 1.42
CA MET A 30 8.35 -1.43 0.83
C MET A 30 8.79 -2.22 -0.42
N LYS A 31 9.56 -1.62 -1.32
CA LYS A 31 10.05 -2.30 -2.53
C LYS A 31 10.92 -3.52 -2.18
N ASN A 32 11.75 -3.37 -1.16
CA ASN A 32 12.65 -4.42 -0.68
C ASN A 32 12.00 -5.38 0.32
N LYS A 33 10.71 -5.18 0.64
CA LYS A 33 9.96 -5.93 1.64
C LYS A 33 10.61 -5.88 3.03
N LEU A 34 11.16 -4.72 3.39
CA LEU A 34 11.73 -4.49 4.71
C LEU A 34 10.64 -4.01 5.66
N SER A 35 10.51 -4.68 6.79
CA SER A 35 9.50 -4.37 7.80
C SER A 35 9.88 -3.21 8.69
N ASP A 36 8.86 -2.48 9.13
CA ASP A 36 8.96 -1.44 10.15
C ASP A 36 8.26 -1.94 11.42
N TYR A 37 9.03 -2.12 12.49
CA TYR A 37 8.60 -2.67 13.79
C TYR A 37 8.33 -1.60 14.83
N ASN A 38 7.81 -0.45 14.42
CA ASN A 38 7.47 0.60 15.36
C ASN A 38 6.34 0.16 16.32
N GLN A 39 6.57 0.37 17.61
CA GLN A 39 5.69 -0.10 18.69
C GLN A 39 4.28 0.53 18.69
N SER A 40 4.09 1.66 18.00
CA SER A 40 2.79 2.35 17.92
C SER A 40 2.05 2.08 16.62
N TYR A 41 2.77 1.67 15.57
CA TYR A 41 2.22 1.32 14.26
C TYR A 41 3.29 0.58 13.48
N ALA A 42 2.93 -0.47 12.76
CA ALA A 42 3.91 -1.30 12.07
C ALA A 42 3.41 -1.70 10.69
N MET A 43 4.36 -1.99 9.79
CA MET A 43 4.12 -2.67 8.53
C MET A 43 5.11 -3.83 8.45
N ILE A 44 4.61 -5.04 8.65
CA ILE A 44 5.41 -6.25 8.78
C ILE A 44 5.12 -7.16 7.58
N PHE A 45 6.17 -7.53 6.85
CA PHE A 45 6.10 -8.43 5.72
C PHE A 45 6.15 -9.89 6.19
N SER A 46 5.41 -10.76 5.51
CA SER A 46 5.49 -12.21 5.73
C SER A 46 6.90 -12.77 5.53
N GLU A 47 7.73 -12.08 4.76
CA GLU A 47 9.13 -12.41 4.47
C GLU A 47 10.04 -12.45 5.69
N ASP A 48 9.66 -11.88 6.83
CA ASP A 48 10.46 -11.98 8.05
C ASP A 48 10.32 -13.34 8.75
N TYR A 49 9.38 -14.18 8.29
CA TYR A 49 9.06 -15.46 8.90
C TYR A 49 9.45 -16.61 7.97
N ASP A 50 10.45 -17.38 8.38
CA ASP A 50 10.92 -18.57 7.66
C ASP A 50 10.24 -19.88 8.11
N ASP A 51 9.54 -19.86 9.27
CA ASP A 51 8.85 -21.02 9.83
C ASP A 51 7.32 -20.82 9.82
N PRO A 52 6.56 -21.61 9.04
CA PRO A 52 5.10 -21.53 9.02
C PRO A 52 4.43 -22.04 10.30
N TYR A 53 5.18 -22.63 11.23
CA TYR A 53 4.71 -23.06 12.55
C TYR A 53 5.02 -22.06 13.67
N ASP A 54 5.64 -20.92 13.36
CA ASP A 54 5.84 -19.83 14.31
C ASP A 54 4.46 -19.30 14.79
N GLU A 55 4.33 -19.04 16.09
CA GLU A 55 3.08 -18.54 16.69
C GLU A 55 2.67 -17.17 16.14
N PHE A 56 3.63 -16.39 15.65
CA PHE A 56 3.43 -15.08 15.06
C PHE A 56 3.30 -15.10 13.53
N TYR A 57 3.35 -16.28 12.91
CA TYR A 57 3.21 -16.41 11.47
C TYR A 57 1.76 -16.10 11.01
N PHE A 58 1.63 -15.21 10.03
CA PHE A 58 0.32 -14.71 9.56
C PHE A 58 0.04 -15.00 8.07
N GLY A 59 0.80 -15.91 7.45
CA GLY A 59 0.61 -16.37 6.08
C GLY A 59 1.69 -15.87 5.10
N GLU A 60 1.68 -16.39 3.87
CA GLU A 60 2.65 -16.03 2.82
C GLU A 60 2.14 -14.91 1.90
N ASN A 61 3.06 -14.10 1.38
CA ASN A 61 2.78 -13.05 0.39
C ASN A 61 1.75 -12.01 0.89
N VAL A 62 1.78 -11.76 2.19
CA VAL A 62 0.89 -10.83 2.90
C VAL A 62 1.70 -9.84 3.72
N ILE A 63 1.04 -8.77 4.12
CA ILE A 63 1.59 -7.71 4.96
C ILE A 63 0.65 -7.54 6.15
N CYS A 64 1.17 -7.61 7.36
CA CYS A 64 0.46 -7.25 8.58
C CYS A 64 0.66 -5.76 8.87
N PHE A 65 -0.45 -5.04 9.06
CA PHE A 65 -0.46 -3.67 9.54
C PHE A 65 -0.95 -3.65 10.98
N PHE A 66 -0.13 -3.12 11.87
CA PHE A 66 -0.48 -2.90 13.27
C PHE A 66 -0.66 -1.41 13.53
N SER A 67 -1.61 -1.05 14.39
CA SER A 67 -1.71 0.31 14.93
C SER A 67 -2.22 0.26 16.36
N GLY A 68 -1.38 0.69 17.30
CA GLY A 68 -1.78 0.86 18.69
C GLY A 68 -2.65 2.10 18.85
N LEU A 69 -3.92 1.92 19.24
CA LEU A 69 -4.86 3.00 19.55
C LEU A 69 -5.08 3.12 21.06
N GLY A 70 -4.00 3.02 21.83
CA GLY A 70 -4.04 3.10 23.30
C GLY A 70 -4.43 1.76 23.91
N TYR A 71 -5.71 1.55 24.21
CA TYR A 71 -6.20 0.32 24.87
C TYR A 71 -6.65 -0.78 23.89
N ASP A 72 -6.91 -0.43 22.63
CA ASP A 72 -7.28 -1.38 21.59
C ASP A 72 -6.21 -1.35 20.49
N ASP A 73 -5.48 -2.44 20.38
CA ASP A 73 -4.61 -2.68 19.24
C ASP A 73 -5.45 -3.22 18.08
N VAL A 74 -5.23 -2.68 16.89
CA VAL A 74 -5.92 -3.13 15.68
C VAL A 74 -4.90 -3.65 14.67
N GLU A 75 -5.24 -4.78 14.06
CA GLU A 75 -4.41 -5.44 13.06
C GLU A 75 -5.18 -5.69 11.76
N ASP A 76 -4.48 -5.49 10.65
CA ASP A 76 -4.98 -5.79 9.32
C ASP A 76 -3.93 -6.55 8.50
N ILE A 77 -4.21 -7.81 8.21
CA ILE A 77 -3.41 -8.60 7.26
C ILE A 77 -4.02 -8.45 5.86
N ILE A 78 -3.20 -8.07 4.88
CA ILE A 78 -3.61 -7.89 3.48
C ILE A 78 -2.56 -8.41 2.50
N GLY A 79 -3.00 -8.93 1.36
CA GLY A 79 -2.11 -9.33 0.26
C GLY A 79 -1.59 -8.14 -0.56
N TYR A 80 -0.52 -8.34 -1.32
CA TYR A 80 0.12 -7.28 -2.12
C TYR A 80 -0.79 -6.57 -3.12
N GLU A 81 -1.70 -7.29 -3.77
CA GLU A 81 -2.67 -6.67 -4.69
C GLU A 81 -3.60 -5.70 -3.98
N GLU A 82 -4.01 -6.03 -2.75
CA GLU A 82 -4.85 -5.18 -1.94
C GLU A 82 -4.05 -4.01 -1.38
N PHE A 83 -2.86 -4.25 -0.83
CA PHE A 83 -1.96 -3.20 -0.37
C PHE A 83 -1.69 -2.15 -1.45
N TYR A 84 -1.43 -2.57 -2.69
CA TYR A 84 -1.19 -1.63 -3.79
C TYR A 84 -2.39 -0.71 -4.07
N LYS A 85 -3.63 -1.12 -3.75
CA LYS A 85 -4.83 -0.27 -3.87
C LYS A 85 -4.86 0.84 -2.82
N TYR A 86 -4.21 0.65 -1.67
CA TYR A 86 -4.05 1.67 -0.63
C TYR A 86 -2.80 2.53 -0.85
N LEU A 87 -1.70 1.94 -1.32
CA LEU A 87 -0.45 2.65 -1.55
C LEU A 87 -0.55 3.72 -2.64
N VAL A 88 -1.26 3.44 -3.74
CA VAL A 88 -1.43 4.39 -4.84
C VAL A 88 -2.09 5.71 -4.39
N PRO A 89 -3.29 5.71 -3.76
CA PRO A 89 -3.90 6.95 -3.29
C PRO A 89 -3.08 7.64 -2.20
N ALA A 90 -2.37 6.89 -1.34
CA ALA A 90 -1.45 7.48 -0.37
C ALA A 90 -0.30 8.26 -1.04
N CYS A 91 0.29 7.69 -2.10
CA CYS A 91 1.30 8.34 -2.92
C CYS A 91 0.75 9.56 -3.68
N GLU A 92 -0.47 9.49 -4.19
CA GLU A 92 -1.16 10.62 -4.84
C GLU A 92 -1.35 11.76 -3.84
N PHE A 93 -1.85 11.46 -2.63
CA PHE A 93 -1.98 12.44 -1.55
C PHE A 93 -0.66 13.11 -1.18
N TYR A 94 0.41 12.33 -0.98
CA TYR A 94 1.74 12.84 -0.66
C TYR A 94 2.24 13.83 -1.72
N VAL A 95 2.12 13.50 -3.00
CA VAL A 95 2.57 14.37 -4.09
C VAL A 95 1.68 15.60 -4.24
N GLU A 96 0.36 15.45 -4.19
CA GLU A 96 -0.56 16.56 -4.46
C GLU A 96 -0.63 17.58 -3.33
N ARG A 97 -0.50 17.12 -2.07
CA ARG A 97 -0.72 17.98 -0.90
C ARG A 97 0.56 18.43 -0.22
N ARG A 98 1.65 17.69 -0.36
CA ARG A 98 2.90 17.93 0.39
C ARG A 98 4.07 18.23 -0.52
N HIS A 99 4.31 17.37 -1.52
CA HIS A 99 5.54 17.40 -2.32
C HIS A 99 5.32 17.21 -3.83
N PRO A 100 4.78 18.21 -4.54
CA PRO A 100 4.56 18.13 -5.99
C PRO A 100 5.82 17.82 -6.80
N GLU A 101 6.99 18.28 -6.33
CA GLU A 101 8.31 18.04 -6.90
C GLU A 101 8.68 16.55 -6.93
N HIS A 102 8.13 15.74 -6.02
CA HIS A 102 8.41 14.31 -5.93
C HIS A 102 7.61 13.46 -6.91
N LYS A 103 6.70 14.04 -7.72
CA LYS A 103 5.78 13.32 -8.63
C LYS A 103 6.47 12.28 -9.51
N LYS A 104 7.57 12.65 -10.17
CA LYS A 104 8.30 11.73 -11.07
C LYS A 104 8.97 10.59 -10.28
N LYS A 105 9.56 10.90 -9.11
CA LYS A 105 10.26 9.94 -8.23
C LYS A 105 9.28 8.92 -7.64
N VAL A 106 8.15 9.38 -7.10
CA VAL A 106 7.09 8.52 -6.54
C VAL A 106 6.50 7.60 -7.62
N LYS A 107 6.23 8.11 -8.82
CA LYS A 107 5.73 7.30 -9.94
C LYS A 107 6.73 6.21 -10.36
N ARG A 108 8.04 6.48 -10.29
CA ARG A 108 9.08 5.49 -10.56
C ARG A 108 9.08 4.40 -9.49
N LYS A 109 9.12 4.79 -8.21
CA LYS A 109 9.09 3.86 -7.06
C LYS A 109 7.86 2.95 -7.06
N LEU A 110 6.66 3.51 -7.32
CA LEU A 110 5.45 2.70 -7.43
C LEU A 110 5.55 1.59 -8.50
N LYS A 111 6.18 1.88 -9.64
CA LYS A 111 6.41 0.86 -10.68
C LYS A 111 7.40 -0.22 -10.23
N GLU A 112 8.44 0.19 -9.51
CA GLU A 112 9.45 -0.73 -8.97
C GLU A 112 8.83 -1.66 -7.91
N ILE A 113 8.07 -1.12 -6.97
CA ILE A 113 7.31 -1.90 -5.96
C ILE A 113 6.35 -2.88 -6.65
N ARG A 114 5.58 -2.40 -7.64
CA ARG A 114 4.66 -3.26 -8.41
C ARG A 114 5.38 -4.45 -9.04
N LYS A 115 6.56 -4.21 -9.61
CA LYS A 115 7.39 -5.24 -10.23
C LYS A 115 7.95 -6.21 -9.18
N ALA A 116 8.45 -5.69 -8.06
CA ALA A 116 8.98 -6.51 -6.95
C ALA A 116 7.92 -7.49 -6.40
N TYR A 117 6.66 -7.07 -6.38
CA TYR A 117 5.56 -7.89 -5.88
C TYR A 117 4.95 -8.82 -6.95
N GLY A 118 5.53 -8.92 -8.15
CA GLY A 118 5.02 -9.77 -9.23
C GLY A 118 3.64 -9.36 -9.78
N LEU A 119 3.18 -8.14 -9.51
CA LEU A 119 1.83 -7.71 -9.88
C LEU A 119 1.74 -7.42 -11.38
N LYS A 120 0.89 -8.19 -12.09
CA LYS A 120 0.65 -8.01 -13.54
C LYS A 120 0.24 -6.57 -13.84
N ASN A 121 0.79 -5.97 -14.90
CA ASN A 121 0.28 -4.69 -15.38
C ASN A 121 -1.17 -4.88 -15.83
N SER A 122 -2.12 -4.29 -15.10
CA SER A 122 -3.48 -4.12 -15.61
C SER A 122 -3.38 -3.28 -16.90
N PRO A 123 -3.92 -3.73 -18.03
CA PRO A 123 -3.87 -2.96 -19.27
C PRO A 123 -4.63 -1.64 -19.04
N ARG A 124 -3.88 -0.55 -18.94
CA ARG A 124 -4.42 0.81 -18.98
C ARG A 124 -5.03 1.00 -20.37
N ARG A 125 -6.33 0.78 -20.54
CA ARG A 125 -7.02 1.30 -21.73
C ARG A 125 -7.11 2.82 -21.59
N GLN A 126 -6.16 3.51 -22.22
CA GLN A 126 -6.34 4.92 -22.59
C GLN A 126 -7.45 4.98 -23.63
N LYS A 127 -8.60 5.57 -23.28
CA LYS A 127 -9.52 6.08 -24.29
C LYS A 127 -9.25 7.57 -24.42
N HIS A 128 -8.88 8.00 -25.62
CA HIS A 128 -8.89 9.41 -25.99
C HIS A 128 -10.34 9.81 -26.22
N ILE A 129 -10.86 10.73 -25.41
CA ILE A 129 -12.09 11.45 -25.69
C ILE A 129 -11.72 12.93 -25.60
N GLY A 130 -11.71 13.63 -26.74
CA GLY A 130 -11.63 15.09 -26.81
C GLY A 130 -10.53 15.77 -25.98
N GLY A 131 -9.26 15.38 -26.13
CA GLY A 131 -8.12 16.14 -25.58
C GLY A 131 -7.91 16.13 -24.06
N LEU A 132 -8.81 15.56 -23.27
CA LEU A 132 -8.68 15.48 -21.81
C LEU A 132 -8.23 14.09 -21.36
N LYS A 133 -7.06 14.00 -20.70
CA LYS A 133 -6.55 12.75 -20.10
C LYS A 133 -7.29 12.46 -18.79
N ILE A 134 -8.33 11.62 -18.85
CA ILE A 134 -9.02 11.15 -17.63
C ILE A 134 -8.54 9.73 -17.30
N CYS A 135 -7.98 9.54 -16.10
CA CYS A 135 -7.55 8.24 -15.59
C CYS A 135 -8.75 7.53 -14.93
N PHE A 136 -9.19 6.39 -15.48
CA PHE A 136 -10.16 5.51 -14.82
C PHE A 136 -9.52 4.19 -14.39
N PHE A 137 -9.68 3.84 -13.12
CA PHE A 137 -9.42 2.48 -12.62
C PHE A 137 -10.65 1.62 -12.94
N LYS A 138 -10.48 0.54 -13.71
CA LYS A 138 -11.58 -0.39 -13.98
C LYS A 138 -11.81 -1.25 -12.73
N LYS A 139 -12.94 -1.05 -12.05
CA LYS A 139 -13.47 -2.00 -11.06
C LYS A 139 -13.95 -3.23 -11.83
N GLU A 140 -13.28 -4.37 -11.67
CA GLU A 140 -13.77 -5.62 -12.24
C GLU A 140 -15.09 -6.00 -11.56
N ARG A 141 -16.19 -5.94 -12.32
CA ARG A 141 -17.44 -6.61 -11.95
C ARG A 141 -17.25 -8.09 -12.26
N LYS A 142 -17.12 -8.93 -11.22
CA LYS A 142 -17.41 -10.36 -11.34
C LYS A 142 -18.88 -10.50 -11.75
N ARG A 143 -19.15 -11.09 -12.92
CA ARG A 143 -20.48 -11.59 -13.29
C ARG A 143 -20.63 -12.94 -12.59
N THR A 144 -21.57 -13.04 -11.66
CA THR A 144 -22.30 -14.28 -11.35
C THR A 144 -23.40 -14.44 -12.37
#